data_AF-A0A2M8B432-F1
#
_entry.id   AF-A0A2M8B432-F1
#
_cell.length_a   1.000
_cell.length_b   1.000
_cell.length_c   1.000
_cell.angle_alpha   90.00
_cell.angle_beta   90.00
_cell.angle_gamma   90.00
#
_symmetry.space_group_name_H-M   'P 1'
#
loop_
_entity.id
_entity.type
_entity.pdbx_description
1 polymer ?
#
loop_
_entity_poly.entity_id
_entity_poly.type
_entity_poly.pdbx_seq_one_letter_code
_entity_poly.pdbx_strand_id
1 'polypeptide(L)'
;MGSHALRLSNPTVLIHGTNRPWGIGTRNSHGCIRLYQKDISRLFGMVKRGTRVTIVNQHVKAAARGGRVYLEVHDCEDGRDPYPNALKVLQAKNLTSRVDLEKVREACRMRTGLLVDVSK
;
A
#
# COMPACT_ATOMS: atom_id res chain seq x y z
N MET A 1 -1.40 -1.71 24.17
CA MET A 1 -2.32 -2.25 23.14
C MET A 1 -3.63 -1.47 23.25
N GLY A 2 -4.37 -1.28 22.15
CA GLY A 2 -5.58 -0.45 22.14
C GLY A 2 -6.84 -1.19 22.54
N SER A 3 -8.00 -0.59 22.24
CA SER A 3 -9.32 -1.08 22.67
C SER A 3 -9.75 -2.42 22.05
N HIS A 4 -9.34 -2.69 20.81
CA HIS A 4 -9.74 -3.86 20.04
C HIS A 4 -8.54 -4.50 19.33
N ALA A 5 -8.68 -5.79 19.02
CA ALA A 5 -7.71 -6.55 18.23
C ALA A 5 -8.39 -7.64 17.40
N LEU A 6 -7.93 -7.79 16.16
CA LEU A 6 -8.28 -8.87 15.26
C LEU A 6 -7.11 -9.84 15.19
N ARG A 7 -7.36 -11.09 15.58
CA ARG A 7 -6.39 -12.18 15.46
C ARG A 7 -6.44 -12.74 14.04
N LEU A 8 -5.26 -12.98 13.48
CA LEU A 8 -5.11 -13.62 12.18
C LEU A 8 -4.84 -15.12 12.34
N SER A 9 -4.83 -15.86 11.22
CA SER A 9 -4.43 -17.27 11.22
C SER A 9 -2.98 -17.45 11.63
N ASN A 10 -2.11 -16.49 11.35
CA ASN A 10 -0.78 -16.41 11.93
C ASN A 10 -0.87 -15.79 13.34
N PRO A 11 -0.55 -16.54 14.41
CA PRO A 11 -0.69 -16.05 15.78
C PRO A 11 0.27 -14.91 16.15
N THR A 12 1.33 -14.68 15.36
CA THR A 12 2.34 -13.64 15.65
C THR A 12 1.97 -12.26 15.12
N VAL A 13 0.93 -12.15 14.28
CA VAL A 13 0.50 -10.89 13.66
C VAL A 13 -0.94 -10.58 14.06
N LEU A 14 -1.15 -9.39 14.60
CA LEU A 14 -2.47 -8.87 14.96
C LEU A 14 -2.72 -7.55 14.24
N ILE A 15 -3.99 -7.29 13.93
CA ILE A 15 -4.47 -5.96 13.55
C ILE A 15 -5.13 -5.36 14.78
N HIS A 16 -4.55 -4.31 15.38
CA HIS A 16 -5.02 -3.81 16.67
C HIS A 16 -4.87 -2.30 16.83
N GLY A 17 -5.61 -1.72 17.78
CA GLY A 17 -5.46 -0.31 18.14
C GLY A 17 -4.16 -0.02 18.88
N THR A 18 -3.72 1.22 18.90
CA THR A 18 -2.57 1.67 19.72
C THR A 18 -2.94 2.86 20.61
N ASN A 19 -2.36 2.92 21.81
CA ASN A 19 -2.37 4.10 22.68
C ASN A 19 -1.20 5.06 22.38
N ARG A 20 -0.34 4.71 21.41
CA ARG A 20 0.77 5.52 20.90
C ARG A 20 0.51 5.85 19.42
N PRO A 21 -0.41 6.78 19.11
CA PRO A 21 -0.85 7.05 17.74
C PRO A 21 0.25 7.62 16.84
N TRP A 22 1.24 8.31 17.41
CA TRP A 22 2.40 8.84 16.68
C TRP A 22 3.29 7.77 16.03
N GLY A 23 3.14 6.49 16.42
CA GLY A 23 3.87 5.37 15.79
C GLY A 23 3.17 4.81 14.55
N ILE A 24 1.97 5.27 14.21
CA ILE A 24 1.25 4.82 13.00
C ILE A 24 1.96 5.38 11.76
N GLY A 25 2.06 4.56 10.71
CA GLY A 25 2.80 4.92 9.49
C GLY A 25 4.32 4.76 9.62
N THR A 26 4.82 4.22 10.73
CA THR A 26 6.26 3.97 10.95
C THR A 26 6.54 2.49 11.17
N ARG A 27 7.78 2.05 10.89
CA ARG A 27 8.26 0.69 11.18
C ARG A 27 8.62 0.49 12.66
N ASN A 28 7.70 0.78 13.57
CA ASN A 28 7.91 0.71 15.03
C ASN A 28 7.08 -0.41 15.71
N SER A 29 6.73 -1.46 14.97
CA SER A 29 6.05 -2.63 15.52
C SER A 29 6.91 -3.88 15.37
N HIS A 30 6.78 -4.81 16.33
CA HIS A 30 7.36 -6.16 16.24
C HIS A 30 6.52 -7.07 15.31
N GLY A 31 5.98 -6.52 14.21
CA GLY A 31 5.19 -7.26 13.22
C GLY A 31 3.68 -7.08 13.28
N CYS A 32 3.11 -6.50 14.35
CA CYS A 32 1.67 -6.20 14.39
C CYS A 32 1.31 -4.97 13.53
N ILE A 33 0.08 -4.96 13.00
CA ILE A 33 -0.49 -3.85 12.22
C ILE A 33 -1.28 -2.96 13.18
N ARG A 34 -0.84 -1.71 13.35
CA ARG A 34 -1.40 -0.75 14.32
C ARG A 34 -2.32 0.26 13.64
N LEU A 35 -3.52 0.45 14.20
CA LEU A 35 -4.49 1.43 13.75
C LEU A 35 -4.76 2.47 14.85
N TYR A 36 -5.31 3.63 14.47
CA TYR A 36 -5.87 4.57 15.43
C TYR A 36 -7.04 3.91 16.18
N GLN A 37 -7.31 4.36 17.41
CA GLN A 37 -8.36 3.77 18.25
C GLN A 37 -9.74 3.80 17.57
N LYS A 38 -10.09 4.92 16.93
CA LYS A 38 -11.34 5.05 16.18
C LYS A 38 -11.43 4.06 15.01
N ASP A 39 -10.32 3.82 14.32
CA ASP A 39 -10.29 3.01 13.12
C ASP A 39 -10.35 1.52 13.46
N ILE A 40 -9.68 1.07 14.53
CA ILE A 40 -9.80 -0.34 14.95
C ILE A 40 -11.21 -0.66 15.44
N SER A 41 -11.86 0.25 16.16
CA SER A 41 -13.24 0.06 16.64
C SER A 41 -14.20 -0.09 15.47
N ARG A 42 -14.09 0.82 14.48
CA ARG A 42 -14.86 0.75 13.24
C ARG A 42 -14.60 -0.54 12.46
N LEU A 43 -13.33 -0.91 12.26
CA LEU A 43 -12.96 -2.12 11.53
C LEU A 43 -13.50 -3.37 12.24
N PHE A 44 -13.39 -3.44 13.57
CA PHE A 44 -13.88 -4.55 14.38
C PHE A 44 -15.38 -4.78 14.22
N GLY A 45 -16.18 -3.71 14.14
CA GLY A 45 -17.63 -3.81 13.88
C GLY A 45 -18.00 -4.17 12.44
N MET A 46 -17.11 -3.92 11.46
CA MET A 46 -17.37 -4.18 10.04
C MET A 46 -17.01 -5.60 9.60
N VAL A 47 -16.00 -6.23 10.21
CA VAL A 47 -15.44 -7.50 9.72
C VAL A 47 -16.00 -8.70 10.48
N LYS A 48 -16.29 -9.78 9.75
CA LYS A 48 -16.74 -11.05 10.33
C LYS A 48 -15.56 -11.98 10.58
N ARG A 49 -15.69 -12.91 11.54
CA ARG A 49 -14.73 -14.01 11.69
C ARG A 49 -14.61 -14.79 10.37
N GLY A 50 -13.39 -15.17 10.01
CA GLY A 50 -13.10 -15.84 8.74
C GLY A 50 -12.91 -14.90 7.55
N THR A 51 -13.05 -13.58 7.72
CA THR A 51 -12.70 -12.61 6.66
C THR A 51 -11.24 -12.80 6.25
N ARG A 52 -10.99 -13.02 4.96
CA ARG A 52 -9.65 -13.22 4.42
C ARG A 52 -8.83 -11.93 4.57
N VAL A 53 -7.60 -12.08 5.05
CA VAL A 53 -6.62 -11.00 5.11
C VAL A 53 -5.45 -11.36 4.20
N THR A 54 -5.07 -10.44 3.32
CA THR A 54 -3.90 -10.56 2.45
C THR A 54 -2.97 -9.40 2.73
N ILE A 55 -1.76 -9.69 3.23
CA ILE A 55 -0.71 -8.71 3.45
C ILE A 55 0.15 -8.68 2.20
N VAL A 56 0.28 -7.51 1.58
CA VAL A 56 1.05 -7.32 0.35
C VAL A 56 2.13 -6.27 0.56
N ASN A 57 3.25 -6.45 -0.15
CA ASN A 57 4.28 -5.43 -0.27
C ASN A 57 4.22 -4.83 -1.69
N GLN A 58 3.41 -3.78 -1.88
CA GLN A 58 3.13 -3.17 -3.18
C GLN A 58 3.35 -1.66 -3.16
N HIS A 59 4.62 -1.25 -3.27
CA HIS A 59 5.01 0.17 -3.33
C HIS A 59 4.64 0.85 -4.65
N VAL A 60 4.43 0.07 -5.72
CA VAL A 60 4.00 0.59 -7.02
C VAL A 60 2.65 0.00 -7.40
N LYS A 61 1.71 0.87 -7.74
CA LYS A 61 0.37 0.51 -8.21
C LYS A 61 0.08 1.21 -9.52
N ALA A 62 -0.58 0.53 -10.45
CA ALA A 62 -1.03 1.11 -11.70
C ALA A 62 -2.51 0.82 -11.94
N ALA A 63 -3.21 1.81 -12.49
CA ALA A 63 -4.61 1.72 -12.86
C ALA A 63 -4.85 2.38 -14.22
N ALA A 64 -5.74 1.81 -15.03
CA ALA A 64 -6.22 2.44 -16.25
C ALA A 64 -7.68 2.82 -16.09
N ARG A 65 -8.04 4.07 -16.41
CA ARG A 65 -9.42 4.57 -16.33
C ARG A 65 -9.65 5.64 -17.40
N GLY A 66 -10.73 5.50 -18.16
CA GLY A 66 -11.13 6.50 -19.17
C GLY A 66 -10.04 6.78 -20.21
N GLY A 67 -9.39 5.74 -20.73
CA GLY A 67 -8.29 5.89 -21.71
C GLY A 67 -6.93 6.25 -21.11
N ARG A 68 -6.88 6.79 -19.89
CA ARG A 68 -5.65 7.21 -19.20
C ARG A 68 -5.05 6.10 -18.33
N VAL A 69 -3.76 6.21 -18.04
CA VAL A 69 -3.03 5.30 -17.17
C VAL A 69 -2.41 6.11 -16.03
N TYR A 70 -2.68 5.68 -14.81
CA TYR A 70 -2.18 6.31 -13.59
C TYR A 70 -1.20 5.38 -12.88
N LEU A 71 -0.15 5.97 -12.33
CA LEU A 71 0.84 5.30 -11.51
C LEU A 71 0.88 5.96 -10.13
N GLU A 72 0.90 5.13 -9.08
CA GLU A 72 1.11 5.56 -7.70
C GLU A 72 2.38 4.88 -7.20
N VAL A 73 3.38 5.68 -6.82
CA VAL A 73 4.67 5.20 -6.34
C VAL A 73 4.90 5.71 -4.93
N HIS A 74 5.00 4.79 -3.99
CA HIS A 74 5.44 5.04 -2.62
C HIS A 74 6.94 4.80 -2.51
N ASP A 75 7.57 5.49 -1.58
CA ASP A 75 8.96 5.21 -1.27
C ASP A 75 9.13 3.78 -0.73
N CYS A 76 10.27 3.19 -1.05
CA CYS A 76 10.66 1.87 -0.59
C CYS A 76 11.82 2.09 0.39
N GLU A 77 11.58 1.91 1.69
CA GLU A 77 12.59 2.18 2.74
C GLU A 77 13.89 1.39 2.57
N ASP A 78 13.91 0.36 1.72
CA ASP A 78 15.11 -0.41 1.38
C ASP A 78 16.00 0.27 0.32
N GLY A 79 15.64 1.46 -0.14
CA GLY A 79 16.41 2.24 -1.11
C GLY A 79 16.39 1.68 -2.53
N ARG A 80 15.62 0.62 -2.82
CA ARG A 80 15.54 0.03 -4.15
C ARG A 80 14.86 1.00 -5.12
N ASP A 81 15.39 1.04 -6.34
CA ASP A 81 14.78 1.80 -7.42
C ASP A 81 13.38 1.21 -7.75
N PRO A 82 12.29 2.00 -7.64
CA PRO A 82 10.96 1.53 -7.96
C PRO A 82 10.72 1.36 -9.47
N TYR A 83 11.57 1.91 -10.34
CA TYR A 83 11.34 1.91 -11.78
C TYR A 83 11.24 0.50 -12.42
N PRO A 84 12.15 -0.46 -12.14
CA PRO A 84 11.98 -1.84 -12.63
C PRO A 84 10.68 -2.50 -12.13
N ASN A 85 10.23 -2.19 -10.92
CA ASN A 85 8.97 -2.70 -10.39
C ASN A 85 7.77 -2.06 -11.10
N ALA A 86 7.82 -0.75 -11.37
CA ALA A 86 6.79 -0.05 -12.13
C ALA A 86 6.59 -0.67 -13.52
N LEU A 87 7.68 -0.97 -14.23
CA LEU A 87 7.61 -1.64 -15.52
C LEU A 87 6.97 -3.03 -15.42
N LYS A 88 7.31 -3.82 -14.40
CA LYS A 88 6.68 -5.13 -14.15
C LYS A 88 5.18 -5.01 -13.89
N VAL A 89 4.76 -4.03 -13.07
CA VAL A 89 3.35 -3.77 -12.76
C VAL A 89 2.56 -3.35 -14.01
N LEU A 90 3.15 -2.50 -14.85
CA LEU A 90 2.56 -2.06 -16.11
C LEU A 90 2.46 -3.20 -17.12
N GLN A 91 3.51 -4.03 -17.22
CA GLN A 91 3.55 -5.20 -18.10
C GLN A 91 2.50 -6.25 -17.69
N ALA A 92 2.42 -6.57 -16.39
CA ALA A 92 1.42 -7.51 -15.87
C ALA A 92 -0.03 -7.07 -16.13
N LYS A 93 -0.26 -5.78 -16.40
CA LYS A 93 -1.57 -5.21 -16.75
C LYS A 93 -1.73 -4.92 -18.25
N ASN A 94 -0.75 -5.26 -19.08
CA ASN A 94 -0.72 -4.94 -20.52
C ASN A 94 -0.87 -3.44 -20.83
N LEU A 95 -0.27 -2.58 -20.00
CA LEU A 95 -0.36 -1.11 -20.12
C LEU A 95 0.89 -0.46 -20.71
N THR A 96 1.96 -1.22 -20.94
CA THR A 96 3.27 -0.69 -21.37
C THR A 96 3.20 0.14 -22.65
N SER A 97 2.34 -0.22 -23.61
CA SER A 97 2.19 0.52 -24.87
C SER A 97 1.43 1.85 -24.73
N ARG A 98 0.76 2.08 -23.61
CA ARG A 98 -0.14 3.22 -23.35
C ARG A 98 0.48 4.30 -22.46
N VAL A 99 1.70 4.08 -21.99
CA VAL A 99 2.38 4.99 -21.06
C VAL A 99 3.55 5.71 -21.71
N ASP A 100 3.85 6.88 -21.18
CA ASP A 100 5.08 7.65 -21.42
C ASP A 100 6.13 7.23 -20.39
N LEU A 101 7.25 6.68 -20.86
CA LEU A 101 8.30 6.15 -20.00
C LEU A 101 9.04 7.26 -19.21
N GLU A 102 9.10 8.49 -19.73
CA GLU A 102 9.71 9.60 -19.00
C GLU A 102 8.81 10.03 -17.84
N LYS A 103 7.49 10.07 -18.03
CA LYS A 103 6.54 10.30 -16.93
C LYS A 103 6.59 9.20 -15.88
N VAL A 104 6.74 7.94 -16.30
CA VAL A 104 6.92 6.81 -15.37
C VAL A 104 8.22 6.98 -14.57
N ARG A 105 9.32 7.33 -15.23
CA ARG A 105 10.61 7.57 -14.56
C ARG A 105 10.53 8.75 -13.58
N GLU A 106 9.86 9.83 -13.96
CA GLU A 106 9.63 10.97 -13.08
C GLU A 106 8.80 10.59 -11.85
N ALA A 107 7.69 9.86 -12.03
CA ALA A 107 6.88 9.36 -10.92
C ALA A 107 7.70 8.46 -9.97
N CYS A 108 8.56 7.60 -10.52
CA CYS A 108 9.49 6.76 -9.77
C CYS A 108 10.58 7.54 -9.03
N ARG A 109 10.98 8.71 -9.54
CA ARG A 109 11.93 9.61 -8.88
C ARG A 109 11.26 10.40 -7.75
N MET A 110 10.06 10.91 -7.99
CA MET A 110 9.34 11.79 -7.06
C MET A 110 8.76 11.02 -5.87
N ARG A 111 8.28 9.78 -6.06
CA ARG A 111 7.81 8.86 -5.00
C ARG A 111 6.82 9.49 -4.02
N THR A 112 5.93 10.34 -4.51
CA THR A 112 5.04 11.17 -3.69
C THR A 112 3.93 10.38 -3.02
N GLY A 113 3.69 9.13 -3.42
CA GLY A 113 2.52 8.35 -3.02
C GLY A 113 1.20 8.85 -3.61
N LEU A 114 1.24 9.85 -4.49
CA LEU A 114 0.07 10.40 -5.19
C LEU A 114 -0.11 9.73 -6.56
N LEU A 115 -1.33 9.78 -7.09
CA LEU A 115 -1.63 9.33 -8.44
C LEU A 115 -1.04 10.31 -9.47
N VAL A 116 -0.21 9.80 -10.37
CA VAL A 116 0.40 10.54 -11.48
C VAL A 116 -0.13 9.98 -12.80
N ASP A 117 -0.61 10.85 -13.68
CA ASP A 117 -1.01 10.47 -15.05
C ASP A 117 0.26 10.23 -15.88
N VAL A 118 0.45 8.98 -16.30
CA VAL A 118 1.60 8.53 -17.09
C VAL A 118 1.17 8.12 -18.49
N SER A 119 -0.01 8.51 -18.96
CA SER A 119 -0.42 8.22 -20.33
C SER A 119 0.50 8.88 -21.36
N LYS A 120 0.55 8.27 -22.54
CA LYS A 120 1.01 8.96 -23.77
C LYS A 120 0.13 10.18 -24.06
#